data_AF-A0A5D3E297-F1
#
_entry.id   AF-A0A5D3E297-F1
#
_cell.length_a   1.000
_cell.length_b   1.000
_cell.length_c   1.000
_cell.angle_alpha   90.00
_cell.angle_beta   90.00
_cell.angle_gamma   90.00
#
_symmetry.space_group_name_H-M   'P 1'
#
loop_
_entity.id
_entity.type
_entity.pdbx_description
1 polymer ?
#
loop_
_entity_poly.entity_id
_entity_poly.type
_entity_poly.pdbx_seq_one_letter_code
_entity_poly.pdbx_strand_id
1 'polypeptide(L)'
;MATSSLFNPTISFPSRNPKLQSTPKFRNPILRIPKATSDSSPSPPTDGSPPLSTLKNRRSADENIKDEARRHCAASGEDRSKFSAKYVPFNASLDSTECYSLDEIVYRSRSGGLLDIQHDMEALKKYDGAYWRNLFDSRVGKTTWPYGSGVWSKKEWVLPEIDPDDIVGAFKGNSNLFWAERFGKQFLGMNDLWVKHCGISHTGSFKDLGMTVLLNEENKLYKSSVMVTAGANQAFVNLVLTLCDAGDSVVMFAPYYFNAYMSFQMTGVTNILVGPGDPKTLHPDPG
;
A
#
# COMPACT_ATOMS: atom_id res chain seq x y z
N MET A 1 22.89 4.02 37.86
CA MET A 1 23.32 5.44 37.99
C MET A 1 24.05 5.84 36.73
N ALA A 2 23.96 7.12 36.33
CA ALA A 2 24.30 7.76 35.05
C ALA A 2 23.06 7.91 34.11
N THR A 3 22.16 8.86 34.36
CA THR A 3 22.13 10.31 34.03
C THR A 3 21.80 10.63 32.57
N SER A 4 20.58 11.15 32.41
CA SER A 4 19.98 11.77 31.23
C SER A 4 20.63 13.09 30.84
N SER A 5 20.73 13.40 29.54
CA SER A 5 20.98 14.75 29.03
C SER A 5 19.84 15.16 28.11
N LEU A 6 19.10 16.17 28.55
CA LEU A 6 18.00 16.83 27.85
C LEU A 6 18.57 17.72 26.74
N PHE A 7 18.10 17.56 25.50
CA PHE A 7 18.29 18.55 24.45
C PHE A 7 17.28 19.69 24.64
N ASN A 8 17.80 20.90 24.72
CA ASN A 8 17.08 22.15 24.93
C ASN A 8 16.96 22.89 23.58
N PRO A 9 15.76 23.16 23.02
CA PRO A 9 15.63 24.04 21.88
C PRO A 9 15.10 25.40 22.35
N THR A 10 15.99 26.37 22.53
CA THR A 10 15.59 27.77 22.73
C THR A 10 15.48 28.45 21.38
N ILE A 11 14.31 28.40 20.75
CA ILE A 11 13.96 29.30 19.64
C ILE A 11 13.13 30.43 20.24
N SER A 12 13.70 31.63 20.32
CA SER A 12 13.00 32.83 20.76
C SER A 12 12.28 33.49 19.58
N PHE A 13 10.99 33.77 19.75
CA PHE A 13 10.20 34.58 18.81
C PHE A 13 9.90 35.94 19.47
N PRO A 14 9.96 37.06 18.73
CA PRO A 14 9.56 38.35 19.26
C PRO A 14 8.05 38.40 19.48
N SER A 15 7.64 38.65 20.73
CA SER A 15 6.24 38.91 21.10
C SER A 15 5.77 40.22 20.48
N ARG A 16 4.79 40.14 19.57
CA ARG A 16 4.09 41.31 19.02
C ARG A 16 2.61 41.17 19.39
N ASN A 17 2.15 41.98 20.34
CA ASN A 17 0.76 42.04 20.78
C ASN A 17 -0.18 42.35 19.59
N PRO A 18 -1.18 41.49 19.28
CA PRO A 18 -2.19 41.83 18.30
C PRO A 18 -3.21 42.82 18.91
N LYS A 19 -3.32 44.01 18.32
CA LYS A 19 -4.43 44.94 18.58
C LYS A 19 -5.74 44.28 18.15
N LEU A 20 -6.74 44.28 19.04
CA LEU A 20 -8.12 43.90 18.75
C LEU A 20 -8.63 44.69 17.52
N GLN A 21 -8.92 44.00 16.42
CA GLN A 21 -9.69 44.54 15.30
C GLN A 21 -11.02 43.80 15.21
N SER A 22 -12.07 44.58 15.00
CA SER A 22 -13.48 44.22 15.05
C SER A 22 -13.87 43.05 14.15
N THR A 23 -14.79 42.22 14.65
CA THR A 23 -15.39 41.07 13.96
C THR A 23 -16.16 41.48 12.69
N PRO A 24 -15.91 40.84 11.52
CA PRO A 24 -16.83 40.94 10.40
C PRO A 24 -18.02 40.00 10.61
N LYS A 25 -19.24 40.53 10.45
CA LYS A 25 -20.49 39.76 10.48
C LYS A 25 -20.54 38.82 9.27
N PHE A 26 -20.42 37.51 9.48
CA PHE A 26 -20.75 36.52 8.46
C PHE A 26 -22.27 36.39 8.32
N ARG A 27 -22.81 36.76 7.15
CA ARG A 27 -24.16 36.37 6.72
C ARG A 27 -24.07 34.94 6.19
N ASN A 28 -24.82 34.01 6.77
CA ASN A 28 -25.00 32.66 6.23
C ASN A 28 -25.93 32.71 5.00
N PRO A 29 -25.49 32.28 3.80
CA PRO A 29 -26.42 31.89 2.76
C PRO A 29 -26.87 30.45 3.02
N ILE A 30 -28.17 30.27 3.26
CA ILE A 30 -28.82 28.96 3.31
C ILE A 30 -28.68 28.32 1.93
N LEU A 31 -27.88 27.27 1.82
CA LEU A 31 -27.80 26.41 0.64
C LEU A 31 -29.07 25.56 0.57
N ARG A 32 -30.04 25.96 -0.25
CA ARG A 32 -31.20 25.12 -0.58
C ARG A 32 -30.77 24.08 -1.62
N ILE A 33 -30.79 22.81 -1.23
CA ILE A 33 -30.63 21.66 -2.12
C ILE A 33 -31.96 21.46 -2.86
N PRO A 34 -32.02 21.52 -4.20
CA PRO A 34 -33.25 21.19 -4.92
C PRO A 34 -33.50 19.67 -4.86
N LYS A 35 -34.69 19.30 -4.40
CA LYS A 35 -35.21 17.93 -4.44
C LYS A 35 -35.56 17.62 -5.90
N ALA A 36 -34.93 16.60 -6.49
CA ALA A 36 -35.25 16.16 -7.85
C ALA A 36 -36.68 15.59 -7.89
N THR A 37 -37.58 16.26 -8.60
CA THR A 37 -38.92 15.78 -8.94
C THR A 37 -38.84 15.03 -10.27
N SER A 38 -39.31 13.79 -10.28
CA SER A 38 -39.50 12.98 -11.48
C SER A 38 -40.78 13.43 -12.18
N ASP A 39 -40.66 14.31 -13.19
CA ASP A 39 -41.77 14.58 -14.11
C ASP A 39 -41.74 13.58 -15.27
N SER A 40 -42.73 12.70 -15.27
CA SER A 40 -43.09 11.82 -16.37
C SER A 40 -44.12 12.51 -17.26
N SER A 41 -43.78 12.83 -18.51
CA SER A 41 -44.75 13.12 -19.58
C SER A 41 -44.12 12.81 -20.96
N PRO A 42 -44.80 12.06 -21.84
CA PRO A 42 -44.21 11.57 -23.09
C PRO A 42 -44.42 12.58 -24.24
N SER A 43 -43.38 12.77 -25.07
CA SER A 43 -43.46 13.49 -26.35
C SER A 43 -43.07 12.51 -27.50
N PRO A 44 -43.69 12.59 -28.69
CA PRO A 44 -43.55 11.60 -29.76
C PRO A 44 -42.23 11.75 -30.56
N PRO A 45 -41.84 10.73 -31.36
CA PRO A 45 -40.47 10.58 -31.84
C PRO A 45 -40.19 11.43 -33.09
N THR A 46 -38.98 11.96 -33.20
CA THR A 46 -38.39 12.44 -34.46
C THR A 46 -37.00 11.86 -34.63
N ASP A 47 -36.70 11.56 -35.89
CA ASP A 47 -35.68 10.64 -36.41
C ASP A 47 -34.23 10.89 -36.00
N GLY A 48 -33.50 9.78 -35.86
CA GLY A 48 -32.26 9.58 -36.63
C GLY A 48 -30.94 10.06 -36.04
N SER A 49 -30.44 9.39 -34.99
CA SER A 49 -29.02 9.00 -34.82
C SER A 49 -28.83 8.33 -33.46
N PRO A 50 -28.12 7.18 -33.36
CA PRO A 50 -27.89 6.57 -32.06
C PRO A 50 -26.83 7.40 -31.31
N PRO A 51 -27.10 7.86 -30.08
CA PRO A 51 -26.02 8.39 -29.26
C PRO A 51 -25.11 7.21 -28.91
N LEU A 52 -23.81 7.35 -29.21
CA LEU A 52 -22.77 6.42 -28.77
C LEU A 52 -22.75 6.44 -27.24
N SER A 53 -23.57 5.59 -26.62
CA SER A 53 -23.56 5.37 -25.20
C SER A 53 -22.27 4.62 -24.87
N THR A 54 -21.23 5.36 -24.48
CA THR A 54 -20.15 4.78 -23.69
C THR A 54 -20.77 4.42 -22.34
N LEU A 55 -21.48 3.28 -22.30
CA LEU A 55 -21.86 2.62 -21.07
C LEU A 55 -20.56 2.39 -20.32
N LYS A 56 -20.33 3.16 -19.26
CA LYS A 56 -19.35 2.78 -18.25
C LYS A 56 -19.88 1.46 -17.69
N ASN A 57 -19.42 0.33 -18.24
CA ASN A 57 -19.69 -1.00 -17.72
C ASN A 57 -19.19 -1.02 -16.28
N ARG A 58 -20.09 -0.72 -15.36
CA ARG A 58 -19.85 -0.90 -13.94
C ARG A 58 -19.84 -2.41 -13.73
N ARG A 59 -18.76 -2.91 -13.13
CA ARG A 59 -18.64 -4.32 -12.74
C ARG A 59 -19.91 -4.77 -12.03
N SER A 60 -20.42 -5.95 -12.37
CA SER A 60 -21.54 -6.54 -11.64
C SER A 60 -21.15 -6.75 -10.17
N ALA A 61 -22.11 -6.67 -9.25
CA ALA A 61 -21.83 -6.85 -7.82
C ALA A 61 -21.24 -8.25 -7.51
N ASP A 62 -21.55 -9.24 -8.33
CA ASP A 62 -21.14 -10.64 -8.14
C ASP A 62 -19.81 -10.99 -8.83
N GLU A 63 -19.25 -10.08 -9.63
CA GLU A 63 -17.98 -10.35 -10.34
C GLU A 63 -16.77 -10.05 -9.45
N ASN A 64 -15.91 -11.05 -9.28
CA ASN A 64 -14.63 -10.88 -8.59
C ASN A 64 -13.64 -10.11 -9.47
N ILE A 65 -12.94 -9.15 -8.89
CA ILE A 65 -11.94 -8.34 -9.59
C ILE A 65 -10.77 -9.17 -10.14
N LYS A 66 -10.40 -10.26 -9.44
CA LYS A 66 -9.37 -11.20 -9.89
C LYS A 66 -9.85 -11.98 -11.12
N ASP A 67 -11.12 -12.38 -11.17
CA ASP A 67 -11.71 -13.07 -12.33
C ASP A 67 -11.76 -12.18 -13.58
N GLU A 68 -12.11 -10.90 -13.39
CA GLU A 68 -12.02 -9.90 -14.46
C GLU A 68 -10.57 -9.78 -14.96
N ALA A 69 -9.59 -9.65 -14.04
CA ALA A 69 -8.18 -9.56 -14.40
C ALA A 69 -7.69 -10.82 -15.15
N ARG A 70 -8.08 -12.03 -14.71
CA ARG A 70 -7.75 -13.29 -15.39
C ARG A 70 -8.23 -13.31 -16.83
N ARG A 71 -9.47 -12.88 -17.09
CA ARG A 71 -10.02 -12.77 -18.45
C ARG A 71 -9.23 -11.79 -19.32
N HIS A 72 -8.87 -10.62 -18.78
CA HIS A 72 -8.06 -9.64 -19.51
C HIS A 72 -6.65 -10.14 -19.82
N CYS A 73 -6.00 -10.82 -18.87
CA CYS A 73 -4.68 -11.42 -19.09
C CYS A 73 -4.72 -12.55 -20.13
N ALA A 74 -5.76 -13.40 -20.10
CA ALA A 74 -5.94 -14.45 -21.11
C ALA A 74 -6.16 -13.86 -22.51
N ALA A 75 -6.84 -12.72 -22.61
CA ALA A 75 -7.07 -12.02 -23.88
C ALA A 75 -5.84 -11.24 -24.38
N SER A 76 -4.97 -10.76 -23.49
CA SER A 76 -3.77 -10.00 -23.87
C SER A 76 -2.61 -10.87 -24.33
N GLY A 77 -2.61 -12.17 -23.99
CA GLY A 77 -1.51 -13.09 -24.33
C GLY A 77 -0.17 -12.67 -23.73
N GLU A 78 -0.18 -11.90 -22.63
CA GLU A 78 1.04 -11.40 -22.00
C GLU A 78 1.87 -12.55 -21.43
N ASP A 79 3.09 -12.67 -21.96
CA ASP A 79 4.10 -13.61 -21.48
C ASP A 79 4.55 -13.21 -20.06
N ARG A 80 4.18 -14.06 -19.09
CA ARG A 80 4.43 -13.87 -17.66
C ARG A 80 5.90 -14.02 -17.27
N SER A 81 6.76 -14.48 -18.19
CA SER A 81 8.17 -14.84 -17.92
C SER A 81 9.21 -13.76 -18.28
N LYS A 82 8.78 -12.54 -18.62
CA LYS A 82 9.67 -11.51 -19.21
C LYS A 82 10.66 -10.85 -18.26
N PHE A 83 10.37 -10.82 -16.97
CA PHE A 83 11.17 -10.11 -15.97
C PHE A 83 11.35 -11.01 -14.76
N SER A 84 12.51 -10.91 -14.11
CA SER A 84 12.83 -11.70 -12.93
C SER A 84 13.60 -10.87 -11.91
N ALA A 85 13.60 -11.36 -10.67
CA ALA A 85 14.40 -10.79 -9.60
C ALA A 85 14.87 -11.89 -8.63
N LYS A 86 15.97 -11.63 -7.94
CA LYS A 86 16.61 -12.60 -7.02
C LYS A 86 17.27 -11.90 -5.86
N TYR A 87 17.45 -12.61 -4.74
CA TYR A 87 18.30 -12.11 -3.66
C TYR A 87 19.78 -12.24 -4.02
N VAL A 88 20.57 -11.23 -3.71
CA VAL A 88 22.04 -11.22 -3.82
C VAL A 88 22.65 -10.58 -2.58
N PRO A 89 23.90 -10.88 -2.19
CA PRO A 89 24.52 -10.18 -1.07
C PRO A 89 24.68 -8.69 -1.36
N PHE A 90 24.29 -7.87 -0.38
CA PHE A 90 24.37 -6.42 -0.48
C PHE A 90 25.81 -5.96 -0.63
N ASN A 91 26.10 -5.14 -1.65
CA ASN A 91 27.45 -4.67 -1.99
C ASN A 91 28.50 -5.78 -2.18
N ALA A 92 28.09 -6.97 -2.65
CA ALA A 92 29.04 -8.03 -2.98
C ALA A 92 30.04 -7.58 -4.06
N SER A 93 31.24 -8.16 -4.03
CA SER A 93 32.18 -8.08 -5.15
C SER A 93 31.56 -8.69 -6.41
N LEU A 94 31.97 -8.19 -7.59
CA LEU A 94 31.46 -8.64 -8.90
C LEU A 94 31.63 -10.16 -9.14
N ASP A 95 32.54 -10.80 -8.41
CA ASP A 95 32.84 -12.23 -8.51
C ASP A 95 31.93 -13.09 -7.61
N SER A 96 31.05 -12.48 -6.82
CA SER A 96 30.11 -13.21 -5.97
C SER A 96 29.05 -13.90 -6.82
N THR A 97 29.05 -15.23 -6.81
CA THR A 97 28.04 -16.06 -7.49
C THR A 97 26.85 -16.38 -6.58
N GLU A 98 26.81 -15.83 -5.37
CA GLU A 98 25.75 -16.09 -4.40
C GLU A 98 24.46 -15.39 -4.83
N CYS A 99 23.41 -16.18 -5.06
CA CYS A 99 22.06 -15.68 -5.27
C CYS A 99 21.03 -16.72 -4.83
N TYR A 100 19.82 -16.26 -4.53
CA TYR A 100 18.71 -17.09 -4.06
C TYR A 100 17.40 -16.69 -4.74
N SER A 101 16.48 -17.65 -4.89
CA SER A 101 15.12 -17.33 -5.32
C SER A 101 14.42 -16.43 -4.29
N LEU A 102 13.49 -15.59 -4.74
CA LEU A 102 12.66 -14.77 -3.85
C LEU A 102 11.69 -15.61 -3.00
N ASP A 103 11.45 -16.86 -3.38
CA ASP A 103 10.65 -17.82 -2.61
C ASP A 103 11.42 -18.47 -1.45
N GLU A 104 12.74 -18.28 -1.40
CA GLU A 104 13.58 -18.83 -0.33
C GLU A 104 13.57 -17.91 0.89
N ILE A 105 13.40 -18.52 2.08
CA ILE A 105 13.51 -17.81 3.36
C ILE A 105 14.99 -17.72 3.74
N VAL A 106 15.66 -16.65 3.30
CA VAL A 106 17.07 -16.38 3.61
C VAL A 106 17.19 -14.98 4.23
N TYR A 107 17.75 -14.92 5.45
CA TYR A 107 17.86 -13.65 6.20
C TYR A 107 19.22 -12.98 6.06
N ARG A 108 20.26 -13.75 5.73
CA ARG A 108 21.65 -13.31 5.68
C ARG A 108 22.37 -14.02 4.54
N SER A 109 23.34 -13.33 3.94
CA SER A 109 24.27 -13.97 3.01
C SER A 109 25.11 -15.02 3.72
N ARG A 110 25.83 -15.86 2.97
CA ARG A 110 26.79 -16.84 3.53
C ARG A 110 27.89 -16.18 4.37
N SER A 111 28.20 -14.91 4.09
CA SER A 111 29.13 -14.09 4.86
C SER A 111 28.53 -13.46 6.12
N GLY A 112 27.23 -13.65 6.39
CA GLY A 112 26.50 -13.00 7.49
C GLY A 112 26.05 -11.56 7.19
N GLY A 113 26.27 -11.09 5.97
CA GLY A 113 25.87 -9.77 5.48
C GLY A 113 24.37 -9.67 5.18
N LEU A 114 23.94 -8.45 4.82
CA LEU A 114 22.59 -8.21 4.34
C LEU A 114 22.44 -8.73 2.90
N LEU A 115 21.20 -9.03 2.51
CA LEU A 115 20.83 -9.31 1.12
C LEU A 115 20.14 -8.09 0.51
N ASP A 116 20.20 -7.99 -0.81
CA ASP A 116 19.51 -7.01 -1.64
C ASP A 116 18.71 -7.73 -2.74
N ILE A 117 17.73 -7.04 -3.32
CA ILE A 117 16.93 -7.57 -4.44
C ILE A 117 17.55 -7.05 -5.74
N GLN A 118 18.00 -7.96 -6.59
CA GLN A 118 18.53 -7.65 -7.91
C GLN A 118 17.54 -8.10 -9.00
N HIS A 119 17.08 -7.14 -9.81
CA HIS A 119 16.29 -7.41 -11.01
C HIS A 119 17.18 -7.78 -12.20
N ASP A 120 16.63 -8.51 -13.18
CA ASP A 120 17.23 -8.67 -14.50
C ASP A 120 17.21 -7.33 -15.26
N MET A 121 18.28 -6.56 -15.08
CA MET A 121 18.45 -5.27 -15.74
C MET A 121 18.59 -5.39 -17.26
N GLU A 122 19.05 -6.53 -17.78
CA GLU A 122 19.17 -6.73 -19.22
C GLU A 122 17.80 -6.93 -19.86
N ALA A 123 16.89 -7.64 -19.18
CA ALA A 123 15.49 -7.72 -19.60
C ALA A 123 14.78 -6.35 -19.52
N LEU A 124 14.98 -5.59 -18.44
CA LEU A 124 14.33 -4.29 -18.24
C LEU A 124 14.79 -3.25 -19.28
N LYS A 125 16.08 -3.23 -19.64
CA LYS A 125 16.67 -2.30 -20.62
C LYS A 125 16.22 -2.54 -22.06
N LYS A 126 15.62 -3.69 -22.38
CA LYS A 126 15.00 -3.93 -23.71
C LYS A 126 13.85 -2.96 -24.00
N TYR A 127 13.30 -2.37 -22.95
CA TYR A 127 12.26 -1.36 -23.02
C TYR A 127 12.83 0.01 -22.65
N ASP A 128 12.56 1.00 -23.48
CA ASP A 128 13.09 2.34 -23.27
C ASP A 128 12.34 3.10 -22.16
N GLY A 129 12.86 4.27 -21.79
CA GLY A 129 12.24 5.09 -20.75
C GLY A 129 10.84 5.60 -21.15
N ALA A 130 10.56 5.77 -22.45
CA ALA A 130 9.25 6.22 -22.91
C ALA A 130 8.18 5.13 -22.72
N TYR A 131 8.52 3.88 -23.03
CA TYR A 131 7.69 2.72 -22.76
C TYR A 131 7.33 2.65 -21.28
N TRP A 132 8.31 2.69 -20.38
CA TRP A 132 8.06 2.55 -18.95
C TRP A 132 7.18 3.68 -18.39
N ARG A 133 7.42 4.92 -18.80
CA ARG A 133 6.54 6.05 -18.43
C ARG A 133 5.11 5.83 -18.91
N ASN A 134 4.93 5.54 -20.21
CA ASN A 134 3.61 5.33 -20.79
C ASN A 134 2.87 4.17 -20.13
N LEU A 135 3.55 3.05 -19.85
CA LEU A 135 2.99 1.90 -19.16
C LEU A 135 2.51 2.28 -17.76
N PHE A 136 3.35 2.93 -16.96
CA PHE A 136 2.99 3.30 -15.59
C PHE A 136 1.92 4.39 -15.52
N ASP A 137 1.92 5.34 -16.45
CA ASP A 137 0.93 6.41 -16.55
C ASP A 137 -0.43 5.86 -16.98
N SER A 138 -0.47 4.86 -17.87
CA SER A 138 -1.72 4.22 -18.31
C SER A 138 -2.51 3.56 -17.17
N ARG A 139 -1.82 3.23 -16.06
CA ARG A 139 -2.36 2.58 -14.86
C ARG A 139 -2.84 3.58 -13.80
N VAL A 140 -2.50 4.87 -13.94
CA VAL A 140 -2.87 5.90 -12.96
C VAL A 140 -4.39 6.06 -12.89
N GLY A 141 -4.93 6.08 -11.67
CA GLY A 141 -6.36 6.28 -11.41
C GLY A 141 -7.26 5.12 -11.84
N LYS A 142 -6.69 3.97 -12.20
CA LYS A 142 -7.45 2.76 -12.52
C LYS A 142 -7.81 1.99 -11.25
N THR A 143 -8.87 1.20 -11.33
CA THR A 143 -9.28 0.25 -10.29
C THR A 143 -9.18 -1.19 -10.80
N THR A 144 -8.41 -1.43 -11.85
CA THR A 144 -8.14 -2.76 -12.41
C THR A 144 -7.16 -3.50 -11.50
N TRP A 145 -7.35 -4.79 -11.29
CA TRP A 145 -6.46 -5.58 -10.47
C TRP A 145 -5.23 -6.06 -11.26
N PRO A 146 -4.03 -6.07 -10.66
CA PRO A 146 -3.65 -5.50 -9.36
C PRO A 146 -3.28 -4.00 -9.45
N TYR A 147 -3.32 -3.41 -10.65
CA TYR A 147 -2.74 -2.11 -11.00
C TYR A 147 -3.37 -0.88 -10.35
N GLY A 148 -4.51 -1.00 -9.68
CA GLY A 148 -5.07 0.08 -8.86
C GLY A 148 -4.21 0.44 -7.65
N SER A 149 -3.33 -0.47 -7.21
CA SER A 149 -2.29 -0.18 -6.21
C SER A 149 -1.15 0.64 -6.83
N GLY A 150 -0.70 1.68 -6.15
CA GLY A 150 0.50 2.43 -6.50
C GLY A 150 1.78 1.58 -6.48
N VAL A 151 1.83 0.52 -5.66
CA VAL A 151 2.93 -0.47 -5.69
C VAL A 151 2.79 -1.38 -6.91
N TRP A 152 1.65 -2.07 -7.04
CA TRP A 152 1.45 -3.07 -8.09
C TRP A 152 1.26 -2.48 -9.48
N SER A 153 0.97 -1.18 -9.60
CA SER A 153 1.04 -0.47 -10.87
C SER A 153 2.44 -0.51 -11.51
N LYS A 154 3.47 -0.86 -10.73
CA LYS A 154 4.87 -1.06 -11.15
C LYS A 154 5.30 -2.53 -10.90
N LYS A 155 4.38 -3.50 -11.00
CA LYS A 155 4.60 -4.93 -10.70
C LYS A 155 5.94 -5.46 -11.26
N GLU A 156 6.26 -5.08 -12.49
CA GLU A 156 7.47 -5.49 -13.22
C GLU A 156 8.77 -5.12 -12.50
N TRP A 157 8.75 -4.04 -11.70
CA TRP A 157 9.90 -3.52 -10.94
C TRP A 157 9.80 -3.84 -9.45
N VAL A 158 8.80 -4.62 -9.02
CA VAL A 158 8.58 -4.95 -7.60
C VAL A 158 8.75 -6.45 -7.40
N LEU A 159 7.84 -7.23 -7.96
CA LEU A 159 7.86 -8.69 -7.87
C LEU A 159 7.30 -9.22 -9.19
N PRO A 160 8.16 -9.31 -10.24
CA PRO A 160 7.68 -9.53 -11.60
C PRO A 160 6.99 -10.90 -11.78
N GLU A 161 7.52 -11.91 -11.09
CA GLU A 161 7.18 -13.33 -11.26
C GLU A 161 5.92 -13.76 -10.48
N ILE A 162 5.44 -12.97 -9.53
CA ILE A 162 4.26 -13.31 -8.72
C ILE A 162 3.00 -13.43 -9.59
N ASP A 163 2.16 -14.44 -9.34
CA ASP A 163 0.85 -14.51 -9.97
C ASP A 163 -0.06 -13.40 -9.39
N PRO A 164 -0.83 -12.65 -10.22
CA PRO A 164 -1.83 -11.73 -9.71
C PRO A 164 -2.83 -12.34 -8.72
N ASP A 165 -3.10 -13.65 -8.78
CA ASP A 165 -3.95 -14.35 -7.82
C ASP A 165 -3.31 -14.43 -6.42
N ASP A 166 -1.98 -14.47 -6.33
CA ASP A 166 -1.21 -14.52 -5.08
C ASP A 166 -1.03 -13.15 -4.41
N ILE A 167 -1.37 -12.06 -5.13
CA ILE A 167 -1.25 -10.70 -4.59
C ILE A 167 -2.31 -10.47 -3.50
N VAL A 168 -1.87 -9.96 -2.35
CA VAL A 168 -2.75 -9.50 -1.26
C VAL A 168 -2.54 -8.00 -1.04
N GLY A 169 -3.50 -7.17 -1.44
CA GLY A 169 -3.33 -5.73 -1.35
C GLY A 169 -4.64 -4.96 -1.25
N ALA A 170 -4.59 -3.80 -0.60
CA ALA A 170 -5.72 -2.90 -0.42
C ALA A 170 -5.60 -1.62 -1.27
N PHE A 171 -5.12 -1.75 -2.52
CA PHE A 171 -4.89 -0.63 -3.46
C PHE A 171 -4.11 0.55 -2.86
N LYS A 172 -3.10 0.22 -2.06
CA LYS A 172 -2.23 1.19 -1.40
C LYS A 172 -1.28 1.87 -2.36
N GLY A 173 -0.65 2.95 -1.90
CA GLY A 173 0.12 3.85 -2.76
C GLY A 173 -0.77 4.95 -3.33
N ASN A 174 -0.31 5.61 -4.39
CA ASN A 174 -0.97 6.79 -4.95
C ASN A 174 -1.19 7.92 -3.91
N SER A 175 -0.30 8.00 -2.91
CA SER A 175 -0.41 8.94 -1.80
C SER A 175 -0.27 10.39 -2.26
N ASN A 176 -0.90 11.30 -1.52
CA ASN A 176 -0.91 12.71 -1.85
C ASN A 176 0.51 13.31 -1.92
N LEU A 177 0.73 14.14 -2.93
CA LEU A 177 1.91 14.99 -3.05
C LEU A 177 1.45 16.44 -2.83
N PHE A 178 1.66 16.94 -1.62
CA PHE A 178 1.13 18.21 -1.16
C PHE A 178 2.11 19.35 -1.45
N TRP A 179 1.65 20.39 -2.14
CA TRP A 179 2.43 21.61 -2.31
C TRP A 179 2.33 22.46 -1.05
N ALA A 180 3.41 22.54 -0.29
CA ALA A 180 3.48 23.26 0.97
C ALA A 180 3.79 24.76 0.76
N GLU A 181 3.05 25.41 -0.16
CA GLU A 181 3.30 26.78 -0.64
C GLU A 181 3.52 27.77 0.51
N ARG A 182 2.55 27.84 1.45
CA ARG A 182 2.58 28.82 2.54
C ARG A 182 3.79 28.61 3.45
N PHE A 183 4.08 27.35 3.80
CA PHE A 183 5.21 27.04 4.69
C PHE A 183 6.54 27.34 4.01
N GLY A 184 6.69 26.89 2.76
CA GLY A 184 7.86 27.18 1.93
C GLY A 184 8.12 28.68 1.83
N LYS A 185 7.10 29.46 1.46
CA LYS A 185 7.25 30.90 1.24
C LYS A 185 7.49 31.69 2.53
N GLN A 186 6.70 31.43 3.57
CA GLN A 186 6.73 32.25 4.78
C GLN A 186 7.91 31.95 5.70
N PHE A 187 8.40 30.71 5.73
CA PHE A 187 9.40 30.28 6.71
C PHE A 187 10.74 29.90 6.10
N LEU A 188 10.77 29.45 4.83
CA LEU A 188 12.00 28.98 4.19
C LEU A 188 12.44 29.83 2.98
N GLY A 189 11.64 30.81 2.56
CA GLY A 189 11.91 31.58 1.34
C GLY A 189 11.83 30.73 0.06
N MET A 190 11.15 29.59 0.10
CA MET A 190 11.00 28.65 -1.02
C MET A 190 9.65 28.84 -1.73
N ASN A 191 9.65 28.67 -3.05
CA ASN A 191 8.44 28.66 -3.89
C ASN A 191 8.01 27.25 -4.33
N ASP A 192 8.89 26.26 -4.22
CA ASP A 192 8.68 24.90 -4.74
C ASP A 192 8.96 23.82 -3.67
N LEU A 193 8.28 23.93 -2.52
CA LEU A 193 8.36 22.94 -1.44
C LEU A 193 7.18 21.97 -1.49
N TRP A 194 7.48 20.67 -1.48
CA TRP A 194 6.47 19.61 -1.51
C TRP A 194 6.64 18.62 -0.36
N VAL A 195 5.52 18.05 0.09
CA VAL A 195 5.48 16.97 1.09
C VAL A 195 4.80 15.76 0.47
N LYS A 196 5.54 14.66 0.36
CA LYS A 196 4.97 13.36 -0.04
C LYS A 196 4.35 12.69 1.18
N HIS A 197 3.02 12.72 1.28
CA HIS A 197 2.29 12.20 2.43
C HIS A 197 2.14 10.67 2.41
N CYS A 198 3.27 9.98 2.55
CA CYS A 198 3.33 8.53 2.65
C CYS A 198 2.55 7.93 3.84
N GLY A 199 2.29 8.71 4.89
CA GLY A 199 1.51 8.29 6.05
C GLY A 199 -0.01 8.51 5.90
N ILE A 200 -0.49 9.19 4.85
CA ILE A 200 -1.94 9.28 4.59
C ILE A 200 -2.35 8.01 3.83
N SER A 201 -2.49 6.95 4.59
CA SER A 201 -2.86 5.61 4.13
C SER A 201 -3.83 4.98 5.13
N HIS A 202 -4.39 3.82 4.81
CA HIS A 202 -5.41 3.15 5.66
C HIS A 202 -4.94 2.83 7.08
N THR A 203 -3.62 2.76 7.30
CA THR A 203 -2.98 2.43 8.59
C THR A 203 -2.12 3.56 9.14
N GLY A 204 -2.06 4.71 8.45
CA GLY A 204 -1.30 5.86 8.92
C GLY A 204 0.23 5.76 8.79
N SER A 205 0.78 4.86 7.94
CA SER A 205 2.22 4.54 7.92
C SER A 205 2.78 4.34 6.50
N PHE A 206 4.04 4.77 6.27
CA PHE A 206 4.75 4.54 4.99
C PHE A 206 5.10 3.07 4.75
N LYS A 207 5.26 2.27 5.81
CA LYS A 207 5.70 0.86 5.72
C LYS A 207 4.73 -0.04 4.96
N ASP A 208 3.55 0.49 4.64
CA ASP A 208 2.53 -0.08 3.79
C ASP A 208 2.99 -0.38 2.34
N LEU A 209 4.01 0.32 1.83
CA LEU A 209 4.46 0.13 0.45
C LEU A 209 5.40 -1.07 0.27
N GLY A 210 6.14 -1.43 1.31
CA GLY A 210 7.11 -2.53 1.27
C GLY A 210 6.54 -3.88 1.69
N MET A 211 5.28 -3.93 2.13
CA MET A 211 4.72 -5.09 2.80
C MET A 211 3.45 -5.57 2.10
N THR A 212 3.62 -6.19 0.93
CA THR A 212 2.59 -7.09 0.41
C THR A 212 2.91 -8.51 0.87
N VAL A 213 1.94 -9.13 1.52
CA VAL A 213 2.10 -10.46 2.11
C VAL A 213 1.75 -11.50 1.07
N LEU A 214 2.61 -12.50 0.91
CA LEU A 214 2.29 -13.77 0.24
C LEU A 214 1.49 -14.60 1.24
N LEU A 215 0.19 -14.78 1.01
CA LEU A 215 -0.69 -15.59 1.86
C LEU A 215 -1.35 -16.69 1.04
N ASN A 216 -1.66 -17.78 1.72
CA ASN A 216 -2.10 -18.98 1.04
C ASN A 216 -2.76 -20.02 1.95
N GLU A 217 -4.04 -20.27 1.69
CA GLU A 217 -4.64 -21.60 1.69
C GLU A 217 -5.15 -22.00 0.27
N GLU A 218 -5.37 -21.05 -0.65
CA GLU A 218 -5.78 -21.32 -2.06
C GLU A 218 -4.61 -21.47 -3.08
N ASN A 219 -3.38 -21.08 -2.74
CA ASN A 219 -2.20 -20.98 -3.64
C ASN A 219 -1.12 -22.10 -3.47
N LYS A 220 -1.33 -23.18 -2.67
CA LYS A 220 -0.37 -24.30 -2.37
C LYS A 220 0.93 -24.06 -1.55
N LEU A 221 0.97 -23.19 -0.54
CA LEU A 221 2.14 -22.95 0.31
C LEU A 221 2.08 -23.92 1.48
N TYR A 222 2.58 -25.12 1.26
CA TYR A 222 2.81 -26.07 2.34
C TYR A 222 4.11 -25.69 3.07
N LYS A 223 4.03 -25.55 4.41
CA LYS A 223 5.18 -25.27 5.30
C LYS A 223 5.81 -23.87 5.17
N SER A 224 5.01 -22.84 4.90
CA SER A 224 5.51 -21.46 4.85
C SER A 224 5.22 -20.70 6.14
N SER A 225 6.25 -20.09 6.71
CA SER A 225 6.14 -19.20 7.88
C SER A 225 6.09 -17.75 7.40
N VAL A 226 4.92 -17.13 7.49
CA VAL A 226 4.75 -15.70 7.18
C VAL A 226 5.05 -14.90 8.44
N MET A 227 6.15 -14.14 8.42
CA MET A 227 6.53 -13.28 9.54
C MET A 227 6.33 -11.81 9.17
N VAL A 228 5.52 -11.10 9.95
CA VAL A 228 5.35 -9.65 9.85
C VAL A 228 6.15 -9.00 10.97
N THR A 229 7.09 -8.13 10.63
CA THR A 229 7.96 -7.46 11.62
C THR A 229 7.28 -6.26 12.28
N ALA A 230 7.76 -5.91 13.47
CA ALA A 230 7.31 -4.75 14.24
C ALA A 230 7.33 -3.45 13.42
N GLY A 231 6.20 -2.74 13.40
CA GLY A 231 6.00 -1.48 12.66
C GLY A 231 5.32 -1.63 11.30
N ALA A 232 5.16 -2.86 10.78
CA ALA A 232 4.43 -3.16 9.56
C ALA A 232 2.92 -3.34 9.82
N ASN A 233 2.30 -2.33 10.44
CA ASN A 233 0.91 -2.37 10.91
C ASN A 233 -0.08 -2.82 9.83
N GLN A 234 0.18 -2.50 8.57
CA GLN A 234 -0.71 -2.97 7.51
C GLN A 234 -0.43 -4.40 7.06
N ALA A 235 0.81 -4.85 6.91
CA ALA A 235 1.01 -6.29 6.62
C ALA A 235 0.31 -7.13 7.69
N PHE A 236 0.33 -6.65 8.93
CA PHE A 236 -0.40 -7.25 10.02
C PHE A 236 -1.92 -7.23 9.78
N VAL A 237 -2.54 -6.07 9.56
CA VAL A 237 -3.99 -5.98 9.30
C VAL A 237 -4.42 -6.80 8.08
N ASN A 238 -3.66 -6.76 6.99
CA ASN A 238 -3.94 -7.56 5.79
C ASN A 238 -3.86 -9.05 6.09
N LEU A 239 -2.88 -9.47 6.88
CA LEU A 239 -2.75 -10.86 7.31
C LEU A 239 -3.95 -11.27 8.16
N VAL A 240 -4.36 -10.46 9.14
CA VAL A 240 -5.56 -10.73 9.92
C VAL A 240 -6.80 -10.84 9.03
N LEU A 241 -7.01 -9.90 8.11
CA LEU A 241 -8.16 -9.91 7.19
C LEU A 241 -8.15 -11.07 6.18
N THR A 242 -6.99 -11.67 5.93
CA THR A 242 -6.86 -12.76 4.94
C THR A 242 -6.84 -14.13 5.61
N LEU A 243 -6.34 -14.24 6.85
CA LEU A 243 -6.15 -15.51 7.54
C LEU A 243 -7.15 -15.75 8.69
N CYS A 244 -7.77 -14.71 9.23
CA CYS A 244 -8.64 -14.84 10.40
C CYS A 244 -10.09 -14.51 10.05
N ASP A 245 -10.98 -15.37 10.52
CA ASP A 245 -12.41 -15.11 10.58
C ASP A 245 -12.82 -14.55 11.95
N ALA A 246 -14.01 -13.95 12.00
CA ALA A 246 -14.58 -13.49 13.27
C ALA A 246 -14.83 -14.68 14.22
N GLY A 247 -14.32 -14.58 15.44
CA GLY A 247 -14.39 -15.65 16.44
C GLY A 247 -13.16 -16.55 16.50
N ASP A 248 -12.21 -16.40 15.58
CA ASP A 248 -10.96 -17.16 15.63
C ASP A 248 -10.16 -16.89 16.91
N SER A 249 -9.26 -17.83 17.21
CA SER A 249 -8.32 -17.73 18.31
C SER A 249 -6.91 -17.53 17.78
N VAL A 250 -6.18 -16.57 18.34
CA VAL A 250 -4.83 -16.23 17.90
C VAL A 250 -3.89 -16.14 19.08
N VAL A 251 -2.62 -16.47 18.84
CA VAL A 251 -1.54 -16.29 19.82
C VAL A 251 -0.62 -15.17 19.33
N MET A 252 -0.34 -14.20 20.19
CA MET A 252 0.48 -13.04 19.89
C MET A 252 1.69 -12.94 20.83
N PHE A 253 2.83 -12.48 20.32
CA PHE A 253 4.01 -12.27 21.14
C PHE A 253 3.87 -11.04 22.06
N ALA A 254 4.35 -11.15 23.29
CA ALA A 254 4.64 -10.04 24.19
C ALA A 254 6.13 -9.67 24.15
N PRO A 255 6.50 -8.37 24.14
CA PRO A 255 5.60 -7.21 24.06
C PRO A 255 5.04 -7.02 22.65
N TYR A 256 3.81 -6.52 22.55
CA TYR A 256 3.15 -6.18 21.29
C TYR A 256 2.90 -4.67 21.18
N TYR A 257 2.75 -4.18 19.95
CA TYR A 257 2.25 -2.82 19.71
C TYR A 257 0.73 -2.82 19.80
N PHE A 258 0.15 -1.80 20.45
CA PHE A 258 -1.30 -1.71 20.74
C PHE A 258 -2.19 -1.92 19.51
N ASN A 259 -1.72 -1.50 18.34
CA ASN A 259 -2.42 -1.59 17.06
C ASN A 259 -2.61 -3.04 16.58
N ALA A 260 -1.71 -3.96 16.90
CA ALA A 260 -1.82 -5.37 16.53
C ALA A 260 -3.01 -6.01 17.26
N TYR A 261 -3.07 -5.80 18.58
CA TYR A 261 -4.20 -6.26 19.39
C TYR A 261 -5.53 -5.65 18.92
N MET A 262 -5.56 -4.34 18.68
CA MET A 262 -6.77 -3.68 18.15
C MET A 262 -7.19 -4.23 16.78
N SER A 263 -6.24 -4.59 15.91
CA SER A 263 -6.55 -5.13 14.58
C SER A 263 -7.32 -6.45 14.66
N PHE A 264 -6.93 -7.34 15.58
CA PHE A 264 -7.69 -8.56 15.86
C PHE A 264 -9.09 -8.25 16.40
N GLN A 265 -9.20 -7.38 17.40
CA GLN A 265 -10.51 -7.04 17.97
C GLN A 265 -11.46 -6.42 16.94
N MET A 266 -10.96 -5.50 16.11
CA MET A 266 -11.76 -4.81 15.09
C MET A 266 -12.22 -5.74 13.97
N THR A 267 -11.53 -6.85 13.73
CA THR A 267 -11.89 -7.87 12.74
C THR A 267 -12.76 -8.99 13.32
N GLY A 268 -13.09 -8.93 14.62
CA GLY A 268 -13.96 -9.90 15.28
C GLY A 268 -13.23 -11.08 15.92
N VAL A 269 -11.90 -11.09 15.92
CA VAL A 269 -11.09 -12.07 16.66
C VAL A 269 -11.15 -11.71 18.15
N THR A 270 -11.75 -12.57 18.96
CA THR A 270 -12.06 -12.28 20.37
C THR A 270 -11.20 -13.06 21.37
N ASN A 271 -10.64 -14.20 20.98
CA ASN A 271 -9.80 -15.02 21.85
C ASN A 271 -8.31 -14.81 21.51
N ILE A 272 -7.72 -13.78 22.11
CA ILE A 272 -6.33 -13.37 21.85
C ILE A 272 -5.47 -13.77 23.05
N LEU A 273 -4.67 -14.82 22.90
CA LEU A 273 -3.66 -15.21 23.87
C LEU A 273 -2.37 -14.43 23.63
N VAL A 274 -1.69 -14.01 24.70
CA VAL A 274 -0.45 -13.26 24.58
C VAL A 274 0.62 -13.86 25.49
N GLY A 275 1.80 -14.11 24.94
CA GLY A 275 2.93 -14.68 25.67
C GLY A 275 4.28 -14.20 25.19
N PRO A 276 5.34 -14.19 26.03
CA PRO A 276 6.70 -13.96 25.56
C PRO A 276 7.12 -14.99 24.50
N GLY A 277 8.17 -14.70 23.74
CA GLY A 277 8.78 -15.71 22.87
C GLY A 277 9.63 -16.68 23.67
N ASP A 278 9.49 -17.98 23.42
CA ASP A 278 10.40 -19.01 23.92
C ASP A 278 11.80 -18.78 23.31
N PRO A 279 12.85 -18.61 24.12
CA PRO A 279 14.19 -18.30 23.62
C PRO A 279 14.84 -19.43 22.80
N LYS A 280 14.34 -20.66 22.87
CA LYS A 280 14.84 -21.83 22.13
C LYS A 280 14.05 -22.08 20.85
N THR A 281 12.73 -22.08 20.95
CA THR A 281 11.85 -22.41 19.80
C THR A 281 11.45 -21.17 19.00
N LEU A 282 11.57 -19.98 19.59
CA LEU A 282 11.10 -18.70 19.05
C LEU A 282 9.58 -18.64 18.81
N HIS A 283 8.82 -19.61 19.34
CA HIS A 283 7.36 -19.61 19.33
C HIS A 283 6.79 -18.80 20.49
N PRO A 284 5.55 -18.30 20.38
CA PRO A 284 4.92 -17.60 21.49
C PRO A 284 4.55 -18.61 22.58
N ASP A 285 4.83 -18.26 23.83
CA ASP A 285 4.56 -19.04 25.03
C ASP A 285 3.53 -18.30 25.90
N PRO A 286 2.22 -18.46 25.64
CA PRO A 286 1.16 -17.79 26.39
C PRO A 286 0.92 -18.34 27.80
N GLY A 287 1.70 -19.35 28.24
CA GLY A 287 1.51 -20.05 29.51
C GLY A 287 0.66 -21.32 29.40
#